data_AF-A0A839V4U1-F1
#
_entry.id   AF-A0A839V4U1-F1
#
_cell.length_a   1.000
_cell.length_b   1.000
_cell.length_c   1.000
_cell.angle_alpha   90.00
_cell.angle_beta   90.00
_cell.angle_gamma   90.00
#
_symmetry.space_group_name_H-M   'P 1'
#
loop_
_entity.id
_entity.type
_entity.pdbx_description
1 polymer ?
#
loop_
_entity_poly.entity_id
_entity_poly.type
_entity_poly.pdbx_seq_one_letter_code
_entity_poly.pdbx_strand_id
1 'polypeptide(L)' 'MDIGFPPVTNVADCLGLDEAEVLCGFMDGALGLPLDHACLTAAYFHGWREGIVAAGLSEPDEAHKQLASAFARLRPDEG' A
#
# COMPACT_ATOMS: atom_id res chain seq x y z
N MET A 1 6.33 12.55 10.29
CA MET A 1 5.68 11.83 11.40
C MET A 1 5.90 10.37 11.12
N ASP A 2 6.54 9.63 12.02
CA ASP A 2 6.95 8.25 11.79
C ASP A 2 5.84 7.32 12.29
N ILE A 3 5.21 6.60 11.37
CA ILE A 3 3.97 5.84 11.61
C ILE A 3 4.29 4.45 12.18
N GLY A 4 5.58 4.13 12.35
CA GLY A 4 6.06 2.88 12.94
C GLY A 4 6.00 1.67 12.01
N PHE A 5 5.42 1.83 10.81
CA PHE A 5 5.34 0.76 9.80
C PHE A 5 6.20 1.12 8.57
N PRO A 6 7.22 0.31 8.25
CA PRO A 6 7.98 0.51 7.01
C PRO A 6 7.08 0.25 5.79
N PRO A 7 7.26 1.01 4.69
CA PRO A 7 6.58 0.72 3.43
C PRO A 7 6.86 -0.70 2.93
N VAL A 8 5.84 -1.36 2.40
CA VAL A 8 5.94 -2.69 1.80
C VAL A 8 6.59 -2.59 0.41
N THR A 9 7.61 -3.41 0.16
CA THR A 9 8.43 -3.35 -1.08
C THR A 9 8.58 -4.67 -1.81
N ASN A 10 8.05 -5.77 -1.26
CA ASN A 10 8.11 -7.10 -1.87
C ASN A 10 6.76 -7.83 -1.79
N VAL A 11 6.61 -8.83 -2.65
CA VAL A 11 5.34 -9.55 -2.84
C VAL A 11 4.97 -10.40 -1.62
N ALA A 12 5.94 -11.02 -0.94
CA ALA A 12 5.66 -11.89 0.20
C ALA A 12 5.04 -11.10 1.36
N ASP A 13 5.62 -9.94 1.68
CA ASP A 13 5.10 -9.04 2.71
C ASP A 13 3.73 -8.49 2.33
N CYS A 14 3.52 -8.14 1.05
CA CYS A 14 2.23 -7.65 0.55
C CYS A 14 1.12 -8.71 0.66
N LEU A 15 1.42 -9.97 0.32
CA LEU A 15 0.47 -11.08 0.40
C LEU A 15 0.21 -11.55 1.84
N GLY A 16 1.09 -11.19 2.78
CA GLY A 16 0.93 -11.48 4.20
C GLY A 16 0.05 -10.49 4.96
N LEU A 17 -0.40 -9.41 4.30
CA LEU A 17 -1.27 -8.40 4.92
C LEU A 17 -2.70 -8.91 5.06
N ASP A 18 -3.39 -8.42 6.10
CA ASP A 18 -4.83 -8.62 6.24
C ASP A 18 -5.57 -7.83 5.14
N GLU A 19 -6.23 -8.55 4.23
CA GLU A 19 -6.90 -7.97 3.08
C GLU A 19 -8.03 -7.01 3.46
N ALA A 20 -8.75 -7.28 4.55
CA ALA A 20 -9.85 -6.43 4.98
C ALA A 20 -9.32 -5.09 5.50
N GLU A 21 -8.22 -5.12 6.25
CA GLU A 21 -7.56 -3.89 6.70
C GLU A 21 -6.94 -3.11 5.54
N VAL A 22 -6.33 -3.80 4.56
CA VAL A 22 -5.85 -3.17 3.31
C VAL A 22 -6.99 -2.47 2.57
N LEU A 23 -8.15 -3.12 2.43
CA LEU A 23 -9.31 -2.53 1.77
C LEU A 23 -9.83 -1.30 2.52
N CYS A 24 -9.98 -1.37 3.85
CA CYS A 24 -10.38 -0.23 4.66
C CYS A 24 -9.40 0.95 4.48
N GLY A 25 -8.09 0.69 4.60
CA GLY A 25 -7.07 1.70 4.39
C GLY A 25 -7.15 2.30 2.98
N PHE A 26 -7.28 1.47 1.96
CA PHE A 26 -7.39 1.92 0.56
C PHE A 26 -8.56 2.88 0.35
N MET A 27 -9.74 2.56 0.89
CA MET A 27 -10.91 3.43 0.79
C MET A 27 -10.67 4.77 1.46
N ASP A 28 -10.13 4.77 2.68
CA ASP A 28 -9.88 6.01 3.44
C ASP A 28 -8.79 6.87 2.78
N GLY A 29 -7.75 6.23 2.24
CA GLY A 29 -6.71 6.88 1.46
C GLY A 29 -7.25 7.48 0.15
N ALA A 30 -8.08 6.75 -0.59
CA ALA A 30 -8.69 7.25 -1.81
C ALA A 30 -9.64 8.45 -1.58
N LEU A 31 -10.23 8.53 -0.38
CA LEU A 31 -11.03 9.69 0.06
C LEU A 31 -10.18 10.86 0.59
N GLY A 32 -8.87 10.68 0.72
CA GLY A 32 -7.95 11.68 1.27
C GLY A 32 -8.14 11.92 2.77
N LEU A 33 -8.68 10.93 3.50
CA LEU A 33 -8.85 11.05 4.94
C LEU A 33 -7.48 11.09 5.64
N PRO A 34 -7.33 11.92 6.68
CA PRO A 34 -6.10 11.95 7.44
C PRO A 34 -5.85 10.61 8.13
N LEU A 35 -4.59 10.20 8.22
CA LEU A 35 -4.17 9.06 9.02
C LEU A 35 -4.39 9.37 10.50
N ASP A 36 -5.34 8.68 11.14
CA ASP A 36 -5.44 8.66 12.59
C ASP A 36 -4.54 7.56 13.16
N HIS A 37 -3.43 7.99 13.77
CA HIS A 37 -2.34 7.10 14.20
C HIS A 37 -2.68 6.16 15.35
N ALA A 38 -3.82 6.35 16.04
CA ALA A 38 -4.13 5.61 17.25
C ALA A 38 -4.45 4.12 17.04
N CYS A 39 -4.78 3.68 15.82
CA CYS A 39 -5.28 2.33 15.53
C CYS A 39 -4.75 1.73 14.22
N LEU A 40 -3.58 2.14 13.72
CA LEU A 40 -3.09 1.67 12.43
C LEU A 40 -2.39 0.32 12.56
N THR A 41 -2.74 -0.62 11.69
CA THR A 41 -1.93 -1.81 11.40
C THR A 41 -1.07 -1.57 10.16
N ALA A 42 -0.07 -2.43 9.95
CA ALA A 42 0.74 -2.39 8.73
C ALA A 42 -0.13 -2.56 7.46
N ALA A 43 -1.16 -3.41 7.54
CA ALA A 43 -2.09 -3.69 6.44
C ALA A 43 -2.94 -2.46 6.09
N TYR A 44 -3.55 -1.83 7.09
CA TYR A 44 -4.28 -0.59 6.87
C TYR A 44 -3.40 0.51 6.31
N PHE A 45 -2.20 0.71 6.87
CA PHE A 45 -1.29 1.75 6.40
C PHE A 45 -0.84 1.52 4.95
N HIS A 46 -0.55 0.27 4.57
CA HIS A 46 -0.28 -0.08 3.19
C HIS A 46 -1.45 0.28 2.28
N GLY A 47 -2.67 -0.15 2.63
CA GLY A 47 -3.87 0.17 1.88
C GLY A 47 -4.05 1.67 1.68
N TRP A 48 -3.90 2.47 2.74
CA TRP A 48 -4.02 3.92 2.67
C TRP A 48 -3.03 4.56 1.70
N ARG A 49 -1.78 4.10 1.70
CA ARG A 49 -0.75 4.58 0.76
C ARG A 49 -1.12 4.28 -0.69
N GLU A 50 -1.58 3.07 -0.98
CA GLU A 50 -2.03 2.70 -2.32
C GLU A 50 -3.27 3.52 -2.73
N GLY A 51 -4.19 3.78 -1.79
CA GLY A 51 -5.40 4.57 -2.02
C GLY A 51 -5.12 6.02 -2.42
N ILE A 52 -4.23 6.72 -1.71
CA ILE A 52 -3.89 8.12 -2.05
C ILE A 52 -3.23 8.23 -3.43
N VAL A 53 -2.42 7.24 -3.82
CA VAL A 53 -1.77 7.21 -5.14
C VAL A 53 -2.80 6.90 -6.23
N ALA A 54 -3.66 5.91 -6.00
CA ALA A 54 -4.71 5.52 -6.94
C ALA A 54 -5.71 6.67 -7.21
N ALA A 55 -6.00 7.50 -6.19
CA ALA A 55 -6.84 8.67 -6.33
C ALA A 55 -6.14 9.89 -6.96
N GLY A 56 -4.83 9.80 -7.25
CA GLY A 56 -4.03 10.91 -7.76
C GLY A 56 -3.79 12.04 -6.74
N LEU A 57 -3.97 11.74 -5.44
CA LEU A 57 -3.72 12.68 -4.34
C LEU A 57 -2.24 12.70 -3.92
N SER A 58 -1.48 11.71 -4.33
CA SER A 58 -0.02 11.64 -4.17
C SER A 58 0.61 10.92 -5.36
N GLU A 59 1.87 11.24 -5.63
CA GLU A 59 2.69 10.48 -6.57
C GLU A 59 3.21 9.19 -5.92
N PRO A 60 3.45 8.12 -6.70
CA PRO A 60 4.06 6.90 -6.21
C PRO A 60 5.53 7.15 -5.83
N ASP A 61 5.87 6.85 -4.57
CA ASP A 61 7.25 6.85 -4.10
C ASP A 61 8.03 5.60 -4.53
N GLU A 62 9.30 5.52 -4.11
CA GLU A 62 10.16 4.39 -4.49
C GLU A 62 9.68 3.04 -3.95
N ALA A 63 8.97 2.99 -2.82
CA ALA A 63 8.43 1.74 -2.31
C ALA A 63 7.30 1.21 -3.19
N HIS A 64 6.41 2.09 -3.68
CA HIS A 64 5.38 1.71 -4.66
C HIS A 64 6.01 1.15 -5.94
N LYS A 65 7.04 1.84 -6.47
CA LYS A 65 7.74 1.40 -7.68
C LYS A 65 8.44 0.06 -7.50
N GLN A 66 9.09 -0.16 -6.34
CA GLN A 66 9.74 -1.42 -6.02
C GLN A 66 8.73 -2.57 -5.94
N LEU A 67 7.62 -2.37 -5.23
CA LEU A 67 6.57 -3.37 -5.12
C LEU A 67 5.94 -3.69 -6.48
N ALA A 68 5.63 -2.67 -7.28
CA ALA A 68 5.13 -2.85 -8.65
C ALA A 68 6.11 -3.63 -9.54
N SER A 69 7.41 -3.34 -9.44
CA SER A 69 8.46 -4.11 -10.14
C SER A 69 8.51 -5.56 -9.67
N ALA A 70 8.35 -5.81 -8.37
CA ALA A 70 8.33 -7.16 -7.81
C ALA A 70 7.16 -7.98 -8.36
N PHE A 71 5.95 -7.41 -8.42
CA PHE A 71 4.79 -8.06 -9.05
C PHE A 71 4.96 -8.26 -10.57
N ALA A 72 5.55 -7.30 -11.29
CA ALA A 72 5.77 -7.41 -12.73
C ALA A 72 6.66 -8.61 -13.08
N ARG A 73 7.66 -8.93 -12.24
CA ARG A 73 8.55 -10.09 -12.43
C ARG A 73 7.88 -11.45 -12.19
N LEU A 74 6.71 -11.48 -11.56
CA LEU A 74 5.95 -12.71 -11.32
C LEU A 74 4.99 -13.05 -12.45
N ARG A 75 4.72 -12.12 -13.36
CA ARG A 75 3.90 -12.41 -14.53
C ARG A 75 4.71 -13.33 -15.45
N PRO A 76 4.26 -14.55 -15.76
CA PRO A 76 4.89 -15.34 -16.80
C PRO A 76 4.76 -14.57 -18.12
N ASP A 77 5.81 -14.61 -18.94
CA ASP A 77 5.75 -14.07 -20.30
C ASP A 77 4.56 -14.73 -21.01
N GLU A 78 3.52 -13.95 -21.31
CA GLU A 78 2.50 -14.36 -22.27
C GLU A 78 3.17 -14.32 -23.65
N GLY A 79 3.85 -15.42 -23.99
CA GLY A 79 4.35 -15.73 -25.33
C GLY A 79 3.25 -16.24 -26.25
#